data_AF-J9ECT5-F1
#
_entry.id   AF-J9ECT5-F1
#
_cell.length_a   1.000
_cell.length_b   1.000
_cell.length_c   1.000
_cell.angle_alpha   90.00
_cell.angle_beta   90.00
_cell.angle_gamma   90.00
#
_symmetry.space_group_name_H-M   'P 1'
#
loop_
_entity.id
_entity.type
_entity.pdbx_description
1 polymer ?
#
loop_
_entity_poly.entity_id
_entity_poly.type
_entity_poly.pdbx_seq_one_letter_code
_entity_poly.pdbx_strand_id
1 'polypeptide(L)'
;YETPEIAVTCGSMLRECIRHENLAKLVLYGNDFYKFFNYVEVSTFDIASDAFSTFKELVTRHKTICAEFLDSKYDEFFQAYQNLLNSENYVTRRQSLKLLGELLLDRHNFNVMTRYINNADNLKLMMNMLKEKSRSIQFEAFHVFKVFVANPNKSKAVADILLRNKEKLVEFLTNFHTDRTEDEQFNDEKAYLIKQIQDMKA
;
A
#
# COMPACT_ATOMS: atom_id res chain seq x y z
N TYR A 1 -10.83 12.19 17.12
CA TYR A 1 -9.38 12.30 16.95
C TYR A 1 -8.86 13.73 17.12
N GLU A 2 -9.68 14.77 16.97
CA GLU A 2 -9.24 16.18 17.07
C GLU A 2 -9.03 16.67 18.52
N THR A 3 -9.65 16.03 19.51
CA THR A 3 -9.50 16.35 20.93
C THR A 3 -8.54 15.36 21.60
N PRO A 4 -7.30 15.76 21.92
CA PRO A 4 -6.25 14.84 22.38
C PRO A 4 -6.63 14.00 23.60
N GLU A 5 -7.33 14.60 24.57
CA GLU A 5 -7.65 13.99 25.87
C GLU A 5 -8.55 12.75 25.74
N ILE A 6 -9.37 12.70 24.69
CA ILE A 6 -10.35 11.62 24.47
C ILE A 6 -10.07 10.83 23.19
N ALA A 7 -9.07 11.21 22.41
CA ALA A 7 -8.87 10.70 21.05
C ALA A 7 -8.73 9.17 21.00
N VAL A 8 -7.87 8.59 21.84
CA VAL A 8 -7.59 7.14 21.87
C VAL A 8 -8.79 6.36 22.43
N THR A 9 -9.49 6.90 23.42
CA THR A 9 -10.71 6.30 23.97
C THR A 9 -11.82 6.27 22.92
N CYS A 10 -12.04 7.39 22.22
CA CYS A 10 -12.98 7.46 21.10
C CYS A 10 -12.59 6.52 19.96
N GLY A 11 -11.30 6.41 19.64
CA GLY A 11 -10.78 5.48 18.65
C GLY A 11 -11.08 4.02 19.00
N SER A 12 -10.87 3.64 20.26
CA SER A 12 -11.21 2.30 20.76
C SER A 12 -12.71 2.00 20.66
N MET A 13 -13.56 2.94 21.08
CA MET A 13 -15.02 2.78 20.94
C MET A 13 -15.44 2.69 19.47
N LEU A 14 -14.86 3.52 18.60
CA LEU A 14 -15.15 3.50 17.17
C LEU A 14 -14.73 2.16 16.55
N ARG A 15 -13.57 1.60 16.93
CA ARG A 15 -13.13 0.28 16.47
C ARG A 15 -14.09 -0.84 16.89
N GLU A 16 -14.69 -0.76 18.08
CA GLU A 16 -15.77 -1.69 18.45
C GLU A 16 -17.01 -1.51 17.58
N CYS A 17 -17.42 -0.27 17.29
CA CYS A 17 -18.57 -0.01 16.40
C CYS A 17 -18.36 -0.58 15.00
N ILE A 18 -17.20 -0.34 14.39
CA ILE A 18 -16.92 -0.79 13.01
C ILE A 18 -16.71 -2.31 12.90
N ARG A 19 -16.75 -3.07 14.01
CA ARG A 19 -16.91 -4.53 13.95
C ARG A 19 -18.23 -4.93 13.31
N HIS A 20 -19.24 -4.06 13.36
CA HIS A 20 -20.53 -4.25 12.70
C HIS A 20 -20.53 -3.60 11.31
N GLU A 21 -20.83 -4.38 10.28
CA GLU A 21 -20.75 -3.95 8.88
C GLU A 21 -21.56 -2.68 8.58
N ASN A 22 -22.79 -2.59 9.09
CA ASN A 22 -23.65 -1.42 8.90
C ASN A 22 -23.04 -0.14 9.47
N LEU A 23 -22.40 -0.22 10.65
CA LEU A 23 -21.75 0.93 11.28
C LEU A 23 -20.46 1.30 10.55
N ALA A 24 -19.68 0.29 10.14
CA ALA A 24 -18.50 0.52 9.31
C ALA A 24 -18.86 1.22 7.99
N LYS A 25 -19.96 0.81 7.34
CA LYS A 25 -20.45 1.43 6.11
C LYS A 25 -20.83 2.90 6.32
N LEU A 26 -21.50 3.24 7.43
CA LEU A 26 -21.84 4.62 7.75
C LEU A 26 -20.61 5.51 7.90
N VAL A 27 -19.54 4.98 8.54
CA VAL A 27 -18.29 5.73 8.72
C VAL A 27 -17.53 5.83 7.40
N LEU A 28 -17.39 4.71 6.66
CA LEU A 28 -16.63 4.62 5.42
C LEU A 28 -17.19 5.50 4.31
N TYR A 29 -18.51 5.56 4.17
CA TYR A 29 -19.20 6.42 3.19
C TYR A 29 -19.57 7.80 3.77
N GLY A 30 -19.20 8.09 5.02
CA GLY A 30 -19.46 9.35 5.67
C GLY A 30 -18.51 10.46 5.21
N ASN A 31 -18.97 11.71 5.28
CA ASN A 31 -18.18 12.89 4.91
C ASN A 31 -16.88 13.02 5.72
N ASP A 32 -16.85 12.47 6.93
CA ASP A 32 -15.71 12.55 7.83
C ASP A 32 -14.64 11.46 7.57
N PHE A 33 -14.90 10.48 6.70
CA PHE A 33 -13.92 9.42 6.41
C PHE A 33 -12.57 9.99 5.96
N TYR A 34 -12.58 10.97 5.05
CA TYR A 34 -11.34 11.55 4.53
C TYR A 34 -10.55 12.35 5.57
N LYS A 35 -11.13 12.67 6.73
CA LYS A 35 -10.37 13.26 7.84
C LYS A 35 -9.32 12.31 8.41
N PHE A 36 -9.47 10.99 8.23
CA PHE A 36 -8.44 10.02 8.63
C PHE A 36 -7.08 10.28 7.97
N PHE A 37 -7.04 10.78 6.72
CA PHE A 37 -5.79 11.14 6.06
C PHE A 37 -5.04 12.28 6.78
N ASN A 38 -5.76 13.13 7.53
CA ASN A 38 -5.14 14.14 8.39
C ASN A 38 -4.82 13.56 9.78
N TYR A 39 -5.71 12.74 10.34
CA TYR A 39 -5.53 12.16 11.67
C TYR A 39 -4.31 11.25 11.76
N VAL A 40 -3.95 10.55 10.69
CA VAL A 40 -2.75 9.69 10.66
C VAL A 40 -1.43 10.46 10.52
N GLU A 41 -1.51 11.76 10.21
CA GLU A 41 -0.35 12.64 10.03
C GLU A 41 -0.14 13.59 11.23
N VAL A 42 -0.95 13.49 12.28
CA VAL A 42 -0.76 14.34 13.47
C VAL A 42 0.57 14.03 14.15
N SER A 43 1.18 15.06 14.76
CA SER A 43 2.50 14.95 15.40
C SER A 43 2.49 14.08 16.66
N THR A 44 1.35 13.93 17.32
CA THR A 44 1.19 13.06 18.49
C THR A 44 1.13 11.60 18.06
N PHE A 45 2.23 10.88 18.26
CA PHE A 45 2.41 9.50 17.82
C PHE A 45 1.28 8.55 18.24
N ASP A 46 0.87 8.57 19.51
CA ASP A 46 -0.17 7.68 20.02
C ASP A 46 -1.52 7.89 19.32
N ILE A 47 -1.87 9.16 19.05
CA ILE A 47 -3.10 9.52 18.35
C ILE A 47 -3.01 9.12 16.87
N ALA A 48 -1.90 9.41 16.20
CA ALA A 48 -1.70 9.06 14.80
C ALA A 48 -1.73 7.54 14.57
N SER A 49 -1.06 6.79 15.45
CA SER A 49 -1.03 5.32 15.42
C SER A 49 -2.40 4.70 15.69
N ASP A 50 -3.15 5.24 16.65
CA ASP A 50 -4.51 4.81 16.93
C ASP A 50 -5.47 5.13 15.76
N ALA A 51 -5.37 6.33 15.19
CA ALA A 51 -6.11 6.72 14.00
C ALA A 51 -5.80 5.83 12.81
N PHE A 52 -4.53 5.48 12.60
CA PHE A 52 -4.11 4.59 11.51
C PHE A 52 -4.68 3.19 11.70
N SER A 53 -4.73 2.69 12.94
CA SER A 53 -5.34 1.39 13.25
C SER A 53 -6.82 1.38 12.89
N THR A 54 -7.57 2.43 13.23
CA THR A 54 -8.98 2.57 12.87
C THR A 54 -9.17 2.72 11.35
N PHE A 55 -8.35 3.55 10.70
CA PHE A 55 -8.36 3.72 9.24
C PHE A 55 -8.11 2.39 8.52
N LYS A 56 -7.09 1.64 8.95
CA LYS A 56 -6.78 0.30 8.45
C LYS A 56 -7.97 -0.64 8.59
N GLU A 57 -8.60 -0.70 9.75
CA GLU A 57 -9.76 -1.57 9.97
C GLU A 57 -10.94 -1.20 9.06
N LEU A 58 -11.23 0.10 8.89
CA LEU A 58 -12.29 0.59 8.02
C LEU A 58 -12.13 0.15 6.56
N VAL A 59 -10.90 0.04 6.07
CA VAL A 59 -10.61 -0.33 4.66
C VAL A 59 -10.21 -1.79 4.46
N THR A 60 -10.18 -2.61 5.51
CA THR A 60 -9.75 -4.01 5.41
C THR A 60 -10.64 -5.05 6.09
N ARG A 61 -11.50 -4.65 7.05
CA ARG A 61 -12.28 -5.60 7.87
C ARG A 61 -13.39 -6.28 7.06
N HIS A 62 -14.29 -5.48 6.50
CA HIS A 62 -15.49 -5.97 5.79
C HIS A 62 -15.23 -6.02 4.29
N LYS A 63 -14.66 -7.12 3.82
CA LYS A 63 -14.05 -7.25 2.49
C LYS A 63 -14.90 -6.74 1.33
N THR A 64 -16.18 -7.13 1.29
CA THR A 64 -17.08 -6.77 0.19
C THR A 64 -17.34 -5.27 0.12
N ILE A 65 -17.75 -4.64 1.23
CA ILE A 65 -18.02 -3.20 1.24
C ILE A 65 -16.75 -2.35 1.10
N CYS A 66 -15.61 -2.83 1.60
CA CYS A 66 -14.31 -2.16 1.39
C CYS A 66 -13.93 -2.17 -0.09
N ALA A 67 -14.06 -3.31 -0.76
CA ALA A 67 -13.77 -3.43 -2.19
C ALA A 67 -14.70 -2.55 -3.03
N GLU A 68 -16.00 -2.55 -2.75
CA GLU A 68 -16.98 -1.68 -3.42
C GLU A 68 -16.66 -0.20 -3.23
N PHE A 69 -16.29 0.20 -2.00
CA PHE A 69 -15.89 1.57 -1.72
C PHE A 69 -14.61 1.96 -2.46
N LEU A 70 -13.56 1.13 -2.40
CA LEU A 70 -12.28 1.42 -3.04
C LEU A 70 -12.37 1.46 -4.56
N ASP A 71 -13.25 0.65 -5.17
CA ASP A 71 -13.48 0.67 -6.62
C ASP A 71 -14.28 1.92 -7.04
N SER A 72 -15.38 2.22 -6.32
CA SER A 72 -16.24 3.37 -6.62
C SER A 72 -15.61 4.73 -6.30
N LYS A 73 -14.75 4.80 -5.29
CA LYS A 73 -14.04 6.01 -4.84
C LYS A 73 -12.56 6.00 -5.19
N TYR A 74 -12.15 5.18 -6.16
CA TYR A 74 -10.75 4.93 -6.48
C TYR A 74 -9.91 6.21 -6.63
N ASP A 75 -10.33 7.15 -7.48
CA ASP A 75 -9.52 8.33 -7.78
C ASP A 75 -9.34 9.22 -6.55
N GLU A 76 -10.44 9.51 -5.84
CA GLU A 76 -10.44 10.33 -4.64
C GLU A 76 -9.62 9.67 -3.51
N PHE A 77 -9.80 8.36 -3.30
CA PHE A 77 -9.07 7.60 -2.29
C PHE A 77 -7.57 7.55 -2.59
N PHE A 78 -7.16 7.10 -3.78
CA PHE A 78 -5.74 6.93 -4.09
C PHE A 78 -5.00 8.24 -4.29
N GLN A 79 -5.68 9.31 -4.69
CA GLN A 79 -5.10 10.66 -4.68
C GLN A 79 -4.74 11.09 -3.24
N ALA A 80 -5.63 10.88 -2.27
CA ALA A 80 -5.35 11.16 -0.87
C ALA A 80 -4.28 10.20 -0.30
N TYR A 81 -4.34 8.92 -0.66
CA TYR A 81 -3.40 7.89 -0.22
C TYR A 81 -1.97 8.13 -0.68
N GLN A 82 -1.80 8.71 -1.88
CA GLN A 82 -0.48 9.08 -2.39
C GLN A 82 0.23 10.10 -1.49
N ASN A 83 -0.50 10.95 -0.75
CA ASN A 83 0.11 11.86 0.23
C ASN A 83 0.72 11.08 1.40
N LEU A 84 0.06 10.03 1.88
CA LEU A 84 0.59 9.18 2.96
C LEU A 84 1.87 8.45 2.53
N LEU A 85 1.91 7.99 1.28
CA LEU A 85 3.10 7.36 0.69
C LEU A 85 4.29 8.34 0.54
N ASN A 86 4.00 9.64 0.42
CA ASN A 86 5.01 10.68 0.34
C ASN A 86 5.23 11.43 1.67
N SER A 87 4.65 10.95 2.77
CA SER A 87 4.76 11.59 4.07
C SER A 87 6.21 11.67 4.56
N GLU A 88 6.55 12.79 5.20
CA GLU A 88 7.82 12.95 5.93
C GLU A 88 7.83 12.10 7.22
N ASN A 89 6.66 11.71 7.73
CA ASN A 89 6.54 10.82 8.87
C ASN A 89 6.89 9.39 8.45
N TYR A 90 8.06 8.92 8.91
CA TYR A 90 8.55 7.58 8.65
C TYR A 90 7.53 6.47 8.98
N VAL A 91 6.84 6.59 10.12
CA VAL A 91 5.90 5.56 10.58
C VAL A 91 4.69 5.54 9.66
N THR A 92 4.09 6.70 9.37
CA THR A 92 2.93 6.80 8.48
C THR A 92 3.26 6.30 7.09
N ARG A 93 4.41 6.71 6.53
CA ARG A 93 4.87 6.24 5.22
C ARG A 93 5.07 4.73 5.16
N ARG A 94 5.74 4.14 6.17
CA ARG A 94 5.96 2.69 6.24
C ARG A 94 4.65 1.93 6.39
N GLN A 95 3.78 2.32 7.31
CA GLN A 95 2.51 1.63 7.55
C GLN A 95 1.56 1.75 6.37
N SER A 96 1.53 2.90 5.69
CA SER A 96 0.75 3.10 4.47
C SER A 96 1.24 2.23 3.33
N LEU A 97 2.56 2.08 3.16
CA LEU A 97 3.11 1.21 2.14
C LEU A 97 2.80 -0.28 2.41
N LYS A 98 2.90 -0.71 3.66
CA LYS A 98 2.48 -2.06 4.08
C LYS A 98 0.99 -2.29 3.81
N LEU A 99 0.14 -1.34 4.22
CA LEU A 99 -1.30 -1.43 4.01
C LEU A 99 -1.66 -1.44 2.52
N LEU A 100 -0.97 -0.67 1.68
CA LEU A 100 -1.14 -0.72 0.23
C LEU A 100 -0.88 -2.13 -0.31
N GLY A 101 0.20 -2.79 0.13
CA GLY A 101 0.48 -4.18 -0.24
C GLY A 101 -0.65 -5.12 0.16
N GLU A 102 -1.17 -5.00 1.39
CA GLU A 102 -2.31 -5.78 1.88
C GLU A 102 -3.58 -5.54 1.03
N LEU A 103 -3.87 -4.29 0.68
CA LEU A 103 -5.04 -3.93 -0.13
C LEU A 103 -4.95 -4.50 -1.55
N LEU A 104 -3.77 -4.43 -2.19
CA LEU A 104 -3.58 -4.89 -3.56
C LEU A 104 -3.57 -6.41 -3.68
N LEU A 105 -3.14 -7.13 -2.64
CA LEU A 105 -3.09 -8.59 -2.62
C LEU A 105 -4.42 -9.24 -2.18
N ASP A 106 -5.39 -8.46 -1.68
CA ASP A 106 -6.70 -8.99 -1.33
C ASP A 106 -7.52 -9.32 -2.59
N ARG A 107 -8.01 -10.56 -2.68
CA ARG A 107 -8.77 -11.05 -3.84
C ARG A 107 -10.05 -10.24 -4.14
N HIS A 108 -10.66 -9.61 -3.14
CA HIS A 108 -11.86 -8.79 -3.36
C HIS A 108 -11.52 -7.48 -4.07
N ASN A 109 -10.28 -7.02 -3.97
CA ASN A 109 -9.78 -5.79 -4.56
C ASN A 109 -9.18 -6.01 -5.95
N PHE A 110 -9.54 -7.08 -6.67
CA PHE A 110 -8.95 -7.39 -7.98
C PHE A 110 -9.06 -6.24 -8.99
N ASN A 111 -10.22 -5.55 -9.06
CA ASN A 111 -10.42 -4.39 -9.92
C ASN A 111 -9.49 -3.23 -9.54
N VAL A 112 -9.45 -2.90 -8.25
CA VAL A 112 -8.61 -1.86 -7.66
C VAL A 112 -7.13 -2.16 -7.94
N MET A 113 -6.69 -3.39 -7.67
CA MET A 113 -5.34 -3.85 -7.94
C MET A 113 -4.99 -3.70 -9.42
N THR A 114 -5.85 -4.19 -10.31
CA THR A 114 -5.64 -4.12 -11.77
C THR A 114 -5.51 -2.67 -12.25
N ARG A 115 -6.33 -1.75 -11.73
CA ARG A 115 -6.24 -0.33 -12.05
C ARG A 115 -4.94 0.29 -11.52
N TYR A 116 -4.54 -0.07 -10.30
CA TYR A 116 -3.33 0.46 -9.66
C TYR A 116 -2.05 0.03 -10.39
N ILE A 117 -1.92 -1.25 -10.72
CA ILE A 117 -0.70 -1.82 -11.32
C ILE A 117 -0.53 -1.52 -12.82
N ASN A 118 -1.57 -0.99 -13.46
CA ASN A 118 -1.50 -0.55 -14.86
C ASN A 118 -1.08 0.92 -15.02
N ASN A 119 -0.95 1.66 -13.92
CA ASN A 119 -0.51 3.05 -13.91
C ASN A 119 1.04 3.15 -13.82
N ALA A 120 1.64 3.83 -14.80
CA ALA A 120 3.08 4.00 -14.90
C ALA A 120 3.69 4.84 -13.77
N ASP A 121 2.97 5.83 -13.23
CA ASP A 121 3.46 6.67 -12.15
C ASP A 121 3.47 5.93 -10.81
N ASN A 122 2.51 5.04 -10.58
CA ASN A 122 2.54 4.13 -9.44
C ASN A 122 3.76 3.19 -9.49
N LEU A 123 4.10 2.66 -10.67
CA LEU A 123 5.33 1.86 -10.83
C LEU A 123 6.58 2.69 -10.51
N LYS A 124 6.70 3.92 -11.05
CA LYS A 124 7.83 4.81 -10.77
C LYS A 124 7.96 5.10 -9.28
N LEU A 125 6.84 5.34 -8.59
CA LEU A 125 6.82 5.55 -7.14
C LEU A 125 7.40 4.35 -6.40
N MET A 126 6.94 3.14 -6.71
CA MET A 126 7.46 1.91 -6.08
C MET A 126 8.94 1.69 -6.37
N MET A 127 9.38 1.92 -7.63
CA MET A 127 10.79 1.82 -8.01
C MET A 127 11.68 2.84 -7.28
N ASN A 128 11.17 4.04 -7.00
CA ASN A 128 11.89 5.03 -6.19
C ASN A 128 11.96 4.60 -4.72
N MET A 129 10.86 4.06 -4.17
CA MET A 129 10.82 3.56 -2.79
C MET A 129 11.75 2.36 -2.55
N LEU A 130 11.97 1.51 -3.56
CA LEU A 130 13.00 0.45 -3.52
C LEU A 130 14.41 1.02 -3.28
N LYS A 131 14.66 2.29 -3.61
CA LYS A 131 15.95 2.95 -3.45
C LYS A 131 16.04 3.85 -2.20
N GLU A 132 15.02 3.88 -1.36
CA GLU A 132 15.01 4.69 -0.14
C GLU A 132 16.13 4.30 0.82
N LYS A 133 16.56 5.22 1.70
CA LYS A 133 17.59 4.90 2.71
C LYS A 133 17.12 3.85 3.73
N SER A 134 15.81 3.81 4.01
CA SER A 134 15.25 2.90 5.01
C SER A 134 15.02 1.51 4.43
N ARG A 135 15.78 0.53 4.93
CA ARG A 135 15.62 -0.90 4.62
C ARG A 135 14.20 -1.42 4.85
N SER A 136 13.48 -0.89 5.84
CA SER A 136 12.09 -1.28 6.09
C SER A 136 11.15 -0.77 4.99
N ILE A 137 11.35 0.45 4.49
CA ILE A 137 10.54 0.99 3.38
C ILE A 137 10.85 0.24 2.08
N GLN A 138 12.13 -0.02 1.81
CA GLN A 138 12.55 -0.82 0.66
C GLN A 138 11.82 -2.17 0.62
N PHE A 139 11.76 -2.85 1.77
CA PHE A 139 11.11 -4.15 1.90
C PHE A 139 9.60 -4.11 1.65
N GLU A 140 8.88 -3.13 2.22
CA GLU A 140 7.45 -2.98 1.93
C GLU A 140 7.19 -2.58 0.46
N ALA A 141 8.07 -1.74 -0.12
CA ALA A 141 8.00 -1.35 -1.53
C ALA A 141 8.17 -2.57 -2.45
N PHE A 142 9.02 -3.52 -2.08
CA PHE A 142 9.20 -4.78 -2.81
C PHE A 142 7.90 -5.58 -2.90
N HIS A 143 7.13 -5.66 -1.81
CA HIS A 143 5.85 -6.38 -1.81
C HIS A 143 4.78 -5.74 -2.70
N VAL A 144 4.87 -4.44 -2.99
CA VAL A 144 3.99 -3.79 -3.98
C VAL A 144 4.58 -3.92 -5.39
N PHE A 145 5.88 -3.69 -5.55
CA PHE A 145 6.59 -3.82 -6.83
C PHE A 145 6.44 -5.21 -7.45
N LYS A 146 6.47 -6.27 -6.63
CA LYS A 146 6.29 -7.65 -7.13
C LYS A 146 4.97 -7.83 -7.87
N VAL A 147 3.90 -7.14 -7.47
CA VAL A 147 2.58 -7.23 -8.10
C VAL A 147 2.59 -6.65 -9.52
N PHE A 148 3.34 -5.56 -9.75
CA PHE A 148 3.52 -5.00 -11.09
C PHE A 148 4.22 -5.97 -12.04
N VAL A 149 5.28 -6.61 -11.56
CA VAL A 149 6.07 -7.56 -12.37
C VAL A 149 5.33 -8.88 -12.58
N ALA A 150 4.59 -9.35 -11.58
CA ALA A 150 3.80 -10.59 -11.65
C ALA A 150 2.55 -10.47 -12.53
N ASN A 151 2.10 -9.25 -12.86
CA ASN A 151 0.94 -9.03 -13.73
C ASN A 151 1.19 -9.63 -15.13
N PRO A 152 0.41 -10.63 -15.61
CA PRO A 152 0.56 -11.16 -16.95
C PRO A 152 0.12 -10.16 -18.04
N ASN A 153 -0.83 -9.28 -17.73
CA ASN A 153 -1.44 -8.32 -18.64
C ASN A 153 -0.97 -6.89 -18.34
N LYS A 154 0.33 -6.65 -18.45
CA LYS A 154 0.93 -5.33 -18.17
C LYS A 154 0.47 -4.32 -19.22
N SER A 155 0.10 -3.11 -18.79
CA SER A 155 -0.08 -2.00 -19.72
C SER A 155 1.21 -1.70 -20.47
N LYS A 156 1.11 -1.18 -21.70
CA LYS A 156 2.28 -0.84 -22.53
C LYS A 156 3.25 0.08 -21.78
N ALA A 157 2.74 1.11 -21.11
CA ALA A 157 3.57 2.05 -20.37
C ALA A 157 4.35 1.40 -19.21
N VAL A 158 3.74 0.44 -18.51
CA VAL A 158 4.38 -0.33 -17.44
C VAL A 158 5.45 -1.27 -18.02
N ALA A 159 5.12 -1.98 -19.11
CA ALA A 159 6.05 -2.87 -19.79
C ALA A 159 7.27 -2.11 -20.34
N ASP A 160 7.07 -0.96 -20.97
CA ASP A 160 8.13 -0.10 -21.51
C ASP A 160 9.08 0.38 -20.41
N ILE A 161 8.56 0.75 -19.22
CA ILE A 161 9.40 1.13 -18.07
C ILE A 161 10.25 -0.04 -17.60
N LEU A 162 9.68 -1.24 -17.44
CA LEU A 162 10.40 -2.42 -16.98
C LEU A 162 11.47 -2.83 -17.99
N LEU A 163 11.15 -2.86 -19.30
CA LEU A 163 12.09 -3.19 -20.37
C LEU A 163 13.25 -2.19 -20.43
N ARG A 164 12.96 -0.89 -20.37
CA ARG A 164 14.00 0.16 -20.40
C ARG A 164 14.95 0.09 -19.20
N ASN A 165 14.51 -0.46 -18.08
CA ASN A 165 15.31 -0.60 -16.86
C ASN A 165 15.74 -2.04 -16.57
N LYS A 166 15.56 -2.97 -17.52
CA LYS A 166 15.70 -4.42 -17.33
C LYS A 166 17.02 -4.82 -16.68
N GLU A 167 18.14 -4.43 -17.28
CA GLU A 167 19.49 -4.80 -16.80
C GLU A 167 19.74 -4.28 -15.38
N LYS A 168 19.44 -2.99 -15.17
CA LYS A 168 19.61 -2.34 -13.86
C LYS A 168 18.70 -2.94 -12.79
N LEU A 169 17.48 -3.32 -13.13
CA LEU A 169 16.54 -3.97 -12.21
C LEU A 169 17.03 -5.35 -11.79
N VAL A 170 17.53 -6.15 -12.74
CA VAL A 170 18.09 -7.48 -12.47
C VAL A 170 19.31 -7.39 -11.56
N GLU A 171 20.24 -6.48 -11.86
CA GLU A 171 21.43 -6.24 -11.02
C GLU A 171 21.02 -5.76 -9.62
N PHE A 172 20.08 -4.81 -9.55
CA PHE A 172 19.58 -4.28 -8.29
C PHE A 172 18.94 -5.37 -7.42
N LEU A 173 18.00 -6.16 -7.98
CA LEU A 173 17.30 -7.23 -7.26
C LEU A 173 18.24 -8.36 -6.84
N THR A 174 19.28 -8.66 -7.61
CA THR A 174 20.30 -9.67 -7.24
C THR A 174 21.00 -9.28 -5.93
N ASN A 175 21.27 -7.99 -5.75
CA ASN A 175 21.95 -7.45 -4.56
C ASN A 175 20.96 -6.94 -3.47
N PHE A 176 19.66 -7.09 -3.68
CA PHE A 176 18.63 -6.56 -2.78
C PHE A 176 18.46 -7.46 -1.55
N HIS A 177 18.69 -6.89 -0.36
CA HIS A 177 18.56 -7.53 0.96
C HIS A 177 19.13 -8.95 1.03
N THR A 178 20.36 -9.15 0.54
CA THR A 178 21.04 -10.47 0.56
C THR A 178 21.33 -10.99 1.96
N ASP A 179 21.26 -10.13 2.98
CA ASP A 179 21.38 -10.49 4.39
C ASP A 179 20.16 -11.24 4.94
N ARG A 180 19.02 -11.27 4.24
CA ARG A 180 17.81 -12.01 4.63
C ARG A 180 17.86 -13.47 4.19
N THR A 181 18.88 -14.21 4.64
CA THR A 181 19.09 -15.60 4.21
C THR A 181 18.07 -16.59 4.79
N GLU A 182 17.47 -16.27 5.93
CA GLU A 182 16.47 -17.13 6.61
C GLU A 182 15.04 -16.95 6.07
N ASP A 183 14.80 -15.92 5.25
CA ASP A 183 13.49 -15.62 4.67
C ASP A 183 13.37 -16.30 3.29
N GLU A 184 13.11 -17.62 3.30
CA GLU A 184 13.00 -18.44 2.08
C GLU A 184 11.96 -17.88 1.11
N GLN A 185 10.79 -17.47 1.62
CA GLN A 185 9.72 -16.89 0.80
C GLN A 185 10.21 -15.63 0.07
N PHE A 186 10.86 -14.71 0.76
CA PHE A 186 11.41 -13.51 0.14
C PHE A 186 12.44 -13.85 -0.95
N ASN A 187 13.33 -14.81 -0.70
CA ASN A 187 14.36 -15.19 -1.66
C ASN A 187 13.76 -15.85 -2.91
N ASP A 188 12.74 -16.69 -2.76
CA ASP A 188 11.99 -17.29 -3.87
C ASP A 188 11.24 -16.23 -4.69
N GLU A 189 10.54 -15.30 -4.02
CA GLU A 189 9.87 -14.18 -4.68
C GLU A 189 10.88 -13.33 -5.46
N LYS A 190 12.05 -13.04 -4.88
CA LYS A 190 13.11 -12.27 -5.53
C LYS A 190 13.66 -12.97 -6.76
N ALA A 191 13.96 -14.27 -6.66
CA ALA A 191 14.44 -15.08 -7.78
C ALA A 191 13.39 -15.16 -8.91
N TYR A 192 12.11 -15.34 -8.54
CA TYR A 192 11.00 -15.31 -9.49
C TYR A 192 10.92 -13.98 -10.24
N LEU A 193 11.01 -12.84 -9.54
CA LEU A 193 10.97 -11.51 -10.16
C LEU A 193 12.15 -11.27 -11.11
N ILE A 194 13.35 -11.66 -10.71
CA ILE A 194 14.55 -11.56 -11.56
C ILE A 194 14.31 -12.32 -12.88
N LYS A 195 13.85 -13.57 -12.78
CA LYS A 195 13.54 -14.40 -13.94
C LYS A 195 12.46 -13.78 -14.82
N GLN A 196 11.36 -13.30 -14.22
CA GLN A 196 10.27 -12.64 -14.96
C GLN A 196 10.78 -11.43 -15.75
N ILE A 197 11.61 -10.57 -15.14
CA ILE A 197 12.17 -9.39 -15.80
C ILE A 197 13.16 -9.79 -16.90
N GLN A 198 14.00 -10.82 -16.67
CA GLN A 198 14.93 -11.36 -17.67
C GLN A 198 14.20 -11.95 -18.90
N ASP A 199 13.07 -12.63 -18.69
CA ASP A 199 12.28 -13.26 -19.74
C ASP A 199 11.41 -12.25 -20.53
N MET A 200 11.30 -10.99 -20.06
CA MET A 200 10.60 -9.94 -20.81
C MET A 200 11.29 -9.69 -22.16
N LYS A 201 10.52 -9.79 -23.22
CA LYS A 201 10.92 -9.48 -24.60
C LYS A 201 10.38 -8.12 -25.01
N ALA A 202 11.17 -7.40 -25.81
CA ALA A 202 10.76 -6.15 -26.44
C ALA A 202 9.74 -6.40 -27.55
#